data_AF-R7SQP1-F1
#
_entry.id   AF-R7SQP1-F1
#
_cell.length_a   1.000
_cell.length_b   1.000
_cell.length_c   1.000
_cell.angle_alpha   90.00
_cell.angle_beta   90.00
_cell.angle_gamma   90.00
#
_symmetry.space_group_name_H-M   'P 1'
#
loop_
_entity.id
_entity.type
_entity.pdbx_description
1 polymer ?
#
loop_
_entity_poly.entity_id
_entity_poly.type
_entity_poly.pdbx_seq_one_letter_code
_entity_poly.pdbx_strand_id
1 'polypeptide(L)'
;MLVWDETAKVLDNVFQNVWGDRDAVKLDNIMDLTVPGTPVMLHFAAAHDELMAYLHEMVAARRAAEVKEERFDLMSNLLDVNEDGTDSMAKLSDSVLTENVFLFSVAGYEQDEQEVFCQNRQSVLPANRVQHI
;
A
#
# COMPACT_ATOMS: atom_id res chain seq x y z
N MET A 1 24.78 -13.81 -14.20
CA MET A 1 23.45 -14.04 -13.60
C MET A 1 23.64 -14.95 -12.39
N LEU A 2 24.19 -14.42 -11.28
CA LEU A 2 24.60 -15.21 -10.10
C LEU A 2 23.62 -15.08 -8.93
N VAL A 3 22.90 -13.94 -8.86
CA VAL A 3 21.95 -13.67 -7.78
C VAL A 3 20.80 -14.68 -7.78
N TRP A 4 20.31 -15.06 -8.96
CA TRP A 4 19.20 -16.01 -9.09
C TRP A 4 19.52 -17.41 -8.56
N ASP A 5 20.74 -17.90 -8.80
CA ASP A 5 21.15 -19.21 -8.29
C ASP A 5 21.26 -19.21 -6.76
N GLU A 6 21.74 -18.12 -6.16
CA GLU A 6 21.80 -17.97 -4.70
C GLU A 6 20.40 -17.79 -4.09
N THR A 7 19.52 -17.00 -4.73
CA THR A 7 18.12 -16.85 -4.29
C THR A 7 17.37 -18.19 -4.34
N ALA A 8 17.57 -18.99 -5.40
CA ALA A 8 16.96 -20.31 -5.52
C ALA A 8 17.40 -21.26 -4.40
N LYS A 9 18.68 -21.22 -4.00
CA LYS A 9 19.19 -22.00 -2.86
C LYS A 9 18.57 -21.58 -1.52
N VAL A 10 18.37 -20.28 -1.31
CA VAL A 10 17.70 -19.78 -0.09
C VAL A 10 16.25 -20.25 -0.05
N LEU A 11 15.52 -20.15 -1.17
CA LEU A 11 14.14 -20.63 -1.24
C LEU A 11 14.04 -22.14 -1.04
N ASP A 12 14.90 -22.93 -1.68
CA ASP A 12 14.96 -24.39 -1.51
C ASP A 12 15.25 -24.76 -0.03
N ASN A 13 16.12 -24.00 0.64
CA ASN A 13 16.38 -24.18 2.07
C ASN A 13 15.12 -23.90 2.93
N VAL A 14 14.35 -22.87 2.61
CA VAL A 14 13.09 -22.57 3.30
C VAL A 14 12.06 -23.68 3.07
N PHE A 15 11.93 -24.17 1.84
CA PHE A 15 11.04 -25.29 1.53
C PHE A 15 11.42 -26.55 2.28
N GLN A 16 12.69 -26.94 2.29
CA GLN A 16 13.10 -28.20 2.91
C GLN A 16 13.19 -28.13 4.44
N ASN A 17 13.73 -27.04 4.99
CA ASN A 17 14.09 -26.98 6.42
C ASN A 17 13.09 -26.22 7.30
N VAL A 18 12.26 -25.35 6.71
CA VAL A 18 11.28 -24.53 7.47
C VAL A 18 9.86 -25.02 7.22
N TRP A 19 9.48 -25.22 5.95
CA TRP A 19 8.12 -25.64 5.59
C TRP A 19 7.97 -27.16 5.49
N GLY A 20 9.01 -27.88 5.09
CA GLY A 20 9.02 -29.34 4.96
C GLY A 20 7.96 -29.84 3.97
N ASP A 21 7.33 -30.97 4.29
CA ASP A 21 6.34 -31.65 3.44
C ASP A 21 4.91 -31.06 3.55
N ARG A 22 4.77 -29.79 3.95
CA ARG A 22 3.44 -29.17 4.12
C ARG A 22 2.85 -28.78 2.76
N ASP A 23 1.69 -29.33 2.42
CA ASP A 23 0.94 -28.98 1.20
C ASP A 23 0.42 -27.52 1.20
N ALA A 24 0.28 -26.91 2.38
CA ALA A 24 -0.07 -25.50 2.54
C ALA A 24 0.52 -24.92 3.83
N VAL A 25 1.05 -23.69 3.76
CA VAL A 25 1.50 -22.92 4.92
C VAL A 25 0.52 -21.78 5.14
N LYS A 26 -0.15 -21.78 6.29
CA LYS A 26 -0.98 -20.65 6.70
C LYS A 26 -0.06 -19.55 7.23
N LEU A 27 0.01 -18.44 6.51
CA LEU A 27 0.63 -17.21 6.98
C LEU A 27 -0.49 -16.34 7.55
N ASP A 28 -0.35 -15.91 8.80
CA ASP A 28 -1.30 -14.98 9.40
C ASP A 28 -0.98 -13.54 8.95
N ASN A 29 0.29 -13.23 8.65
CA ASN A 29 0.72 -12.00 8.00
C ASN A 29 1.71 -12.30 6.85
N ILE A 30 1.61 -11.56 5.74
CA ILE A 30 2.54 -11.69 4.60
C ILE A 30 3.99 -11.38 4.99
N MET A 31 4.20 -10.61 6.06
CA MET A 31 5.52 -10.30 6.62
C MET A 31 6.17 -11.49 7.36
N ASP A 32 5.42 -12.55 7.68
CA ASP A 32 5.98 -13.79 8.27
C ASP A 32 6.89 -14.54 7.27
N LEU A 33 6.81 -14.18 5.98
CA LEU A 33 7.65 -14.71 4.91
C LEU A 33 9.08 -14.11 4.93
N THR A 34 9.21 -12.87 5.42
CA THR A 34 10.46 -12.10 5.41
C THR A 34 11.29 -12.34 6.67
N VAL A 35 11.83 -13.56 6.80
CA VAL A 35 12.72 -14.03 7.89
C VAL A 35 12.08 -13.95 9.29
N PRO A 36 11.92 -15.08 10.00
CA PRO A 36 11.43 -15.08 11.38
C PRO A 36 12.33 -14.22 12.29
N GLY A 37 11.81 -13.09 12.77
CA GLY A 37 12.34 -12.41 13.96
C GLY A 37 13.43 -11.36 13.78
N THR A 38 13.58 -10.71 12.61
CA THR A 38 14.39 -9.48 12.59
C THR A 38 13.65 -8.37 13.34
N PRO A 39 14.24 -7.78 14.42
CA PRO A 39 13.54 -6.77 15.22
C PRO A 39 13.05 -5.60 14.38
N VAL A 40 13.82 -5.18 13.38
CA VAL A 40 13.45 -4.08 12.48
C VAL A 40 12.13 -4.35 11.75
N MET A 41 11.89 -5.59 11.28
CA MET A 41 10.63 -5.94 10.59
C MET A 41 9.44 -6.00 11.56
N LEU A 42 9.65 -6.42 12.81
CA LEU A 42 8.61 -6.36 13.84
C LEU A 42 8.20 -4.92 14.17
N HIS A 43 9.18 -4.00 14.26
CA HIS A 43 8.89 -2.58 14.48
C HIS A 43 8.18 -1.97 13.26
N PHE A 44 8.58 -2.34 12.04
CA PHE A 44 7.89 -1.93 10.83
C PHE A 44 6.44 -2.43 10.81
N ALA A 45 6.22 -3.70 11.15
CA ALA A 45 4.88 -4.28 11.22
C ALA A 45 3.99 -3.56 12.23
N ALA A 46 4.50 -3.29 13.43
CA ALA A 46 3.76 -2.53 14.45
C ALA A 46 3.45 -1.10 13.99
N ALA A 47 4.45 -0.41 13.41
CA ALA A 47 4.25 0.95 12.89
C ALA A 47 3.27 0.98 11.72
N HIS A 48 3.30 -0.03 10.85
CA HIS A 48 2.34 -0.22 9.77
C HIS A 48 0.93 -0.40 10.34
N ASP A 49 0.74 -1.29 11.33
CA ASP A 49 -0.57 -1.56 11.91
C ASP A 49 -1.16 -0.32 12.60
N GLU A 50 -0.33 0.44 13.34
CA GLU A 50 -0.73 1.71 13.94
C GLU A 50 -1.12 2.76 12.88
N LEU A 51 -0.32 2.87 11.81
CA LEU A 51 -0.61 3.79 10.71
C LEU A 51 -1.89 3.40 9.96
N MET A 52 -2.13 2.10 9.74
CA MET A 52 -3.34 1.60 9.10
C MET A 52 -4.57 1.87 9.95
N ALA A 53 -4.49 1.64 11.26
CA ALA A 53 -5.57 1.96 12.19
C ALA A 53 -5.90 3.46 12.13
N TYR A 54 -4.88 4.32 12.16
CA TYR A 54 -5.05 5.76 12.03
C TYR A 54 -5.70 6.15 10.69
N LEU A 55 -5.24 5.61 9.56
CA LEU A 55 -5.83 5.90 8.25
C LEU A 55 -7.28 5.42 8.15
N HIS A 56 -7.61 4.27 8.73
CA HIS A 56 -8.99 3.78 8.82
C HIS A 56 -9.89 4.72 9.62
N GLU A 57 -9.44 5.19 10.79
CA GLU A 57 -10.18 6.16 11.58
C GLU A 57 -10.40 7.47 10.82
N MET A 58 -9.37 7.94 10.11
CA MET A 58 -9.49 9.14 9.29
C MET A 58 -10.50 8.97 8.14
N VAL A 59 -10.50 7.82 7.46
CA VAL A 59 -11.49 7.51 6.41
C VAL A 59 -12.89 7.51 7.01
N ALA A 60 -13.10 6.82 8.13
CA ALA A 60 -14.39 6.77 8.81
C ALA A 60 -14.87 8.17 9.24
N ALA A 61 -13.98 8.97 9.84
CA ALA A 61 -14.28 10.34 10.26
C ALA A 61 -14.66 11.24 9.06
N ARG A 62 -13.96 11.12 7.93
CA ARG A 62 -14.28 11.87 6.71
C ARG A 62 -15.63 11.46 6.11
N ARG A 63 -15.96 10.17 6.15
CA ARG A 63 -17.26 9.66 5.66
C ARG A 63 -18.44 10.11 6.53
N ALA A 64 -18.23 10.16 7.85
CA ALA A 64 -19.27 10.53 8.82
C ALA A 64 -19.45 12.05 8.97
N ALA A 65 -18.58 12.87 8.37
CA ALA A 65 -18.65 14.31 8.49
C ALA A 65 -19.90 14.87 7.78
N GLU A 66 -20.78 15.54 8.53
CA GLU A 66 -21.98 16.20 8.00
C GLU A 66 -21.63 17.39 7.09
N VAL A 67 -20.49 18.03 7.35
CA VAL A 67 -19.93 19.10 6.53
C VAL A 67 -18.60 18.60 5.96
N LYS A 68 -18.58 18.32 4.66
CA LYS A 68 -17.33 18.13 3.93
C LYS A 68 -16.66 19.49 3.81
N GLU A 69 -15.66 19.75 4.65
CA GLU A 69 -14.74 20.87 4.40
C GLU A 69 -14.14 20.71 3.00
N GLU A 70 -13.98 21.82 2.25
CA GLU A 70 -13.22 21.83 1.01
C GLU A 70 -11.75 21.49 1.32
N ARG A 71 -11.43 20.20 1.32
CA ARG A 71 -10.08 19.69 1.51
C ARG A 71 -9.52 19.23 0.18
N PHE A 72 -8.55 19.97 -0.34
CA PHE A 72 -7.79 19.60 -1.53
C PHE A 72 -6.67 18.58 -1.21
N ASP A 73 -6.98 17.57 -0.40
CA ASP A 73 -6.05 16.49 -0.06
C ASP A 73 -6.33 15.23 -0.90
N LEU A 74 -5.31 14.39 -1.11
CA LEU A 74 -5.41 13.18 -1.92
C LEU A 74 -6.49 12.22 -1.41
N MET A 75 -6.63 12.11 -0.08
CA MET A 75 -7.55 11.17 0.54
C MET A 75 -9.00 11.61 0.36
N SER A 76 -9.28 12.90 0.45
CA SER A 76 -10.60 13.49 0.15
C SER A 76 -10.97 13.26 -1.33
N ASN A 77 -10.03 13.47 -2.26
CA ASN A 77 -10.26 13.18 -3.68
C ASN A 77 -10.50 11.69 -3.96
N LEU A 78 -9.72 10.78 -3.37
CA LEU A 78 -9.92 9.34 -3.54
C LEU A 78 -11.26 8.88 -2.95
N LEU A 79 -11.66 9.43 -1.79
CA LEU A 79 -12.95 9.16 -1.18
C LEU A 79 -14.10 9.65 -2.05
N ASP A 80 -14.05 10.88 -2.54
CA ASP A 80 -15.10 11.45 -3.38
C ASP A 80 -15.24 10.65 -4.68
N VAL A 81 -14.14 10.34 -5.38
CA VAL A 81 -14.18 9.52 -6.61
C VAL A 81 -14.70 8.11 -6.34
N ASN A 82 -14.36 7.51 -5.19
CA ASN A 82 -14.83 6.17 -4.81
C ASN A 82 -16.30 6.14 -4.38
N GLU A 83 -16.85 7.26 -3.90
CA GLU A 83 -18.27 7.41 -3.56
C GLU A 83 -19.14 7.83 -4.76
N ASP A 84 -18.57 8.59 -5.70
CA ASP A 84 -19.27 9.11 -6.88
C ASP A 84 -19.36 8.10 -8.05
N GLY A 85 -18.75 6.91 -7.89
CA GLY A 85 -18.75 5.85 -8.90
C GLY A 85 -20.16 5.32 -9.20
N THR A 86 -20.63 5.52 -10.44
CA THR A 86 -21.93 5.02 -10.92
C THR A 86 -22.04 3.49 -11.00
N ASP A 87 -20.93 2.77 -10.82
CA ASP A 87 -20.87 1.31 -10.87
C ASP A 87 -20.29 0.77 -9.55
N SER A 88 -21.14 0.06 -8.79
CA SER A 88 -20.76 -0.52 -7.50
C SER A 88 -19.64 -1.56 -7.62
N MET A 89 -19.37 -2.10 -8.82
CA MET A 89 -18.23 -2.99 -9.06
C MET A 89 -16.89 -2.25 -9.14
N ALA A 90 -16.88 -0.94 -9.40
CA ALA A 90 -15.67 -0.13 -9.44
C ALA A 90 -15.30 0.47 -8.09
N LYS A 91 -16.18 0.35 -7.08
CA LYS A 91 -15.97 0.89 -5.74
C LYS A 91 -14.95 0.04 -4.99
N LEU A 92 -13.84 0.66 -4.62
CA LEU A 92 -12.82 0.06 -3.75
C LEU A 92 -13.41 -0.20 -2.37
N SER A 93 -13.08 -1.37 -1.80
CA SER A 93 -13.32 -1.63 -0.38
C SER A 93 -12.51 -0.67 0.49
N ASP A 94 -12.92 -0.49 1.74
CA ASP A 94 -12.20 0.39 2.67
C ASP A 94 -10.75 -0.09 2.88
N SER A 95 -10.49 -1.39 2.89
CA SER A 95 -9.12 -1.92 2.98
C SER A 95 -8.26 -1.49 1.79
N VAL A 96 -8.77 -1.66 0.56
CA VAL A 96 -8.05 -1.32 -0.66
C VAL A 96 -7.85 0.20 -0.78
N LEU A 97 -8.85 0.99 -0.37
CA LEU A 97 -8.74 2.44 -0.34
C LEU A 97 -7.64 2.90 0.64
N THR A 98 -7.61 2.33 1.84
CA THR A 98 -6.59 2.63 2.85
C THR A 98 -5.19 2.23 2.37
N GLU A 99 -5.04 1.05 1.75
CA GLU A 99 -3.77 0.60 1.17
C GLU A 99 -3.28 1.52 0.05
N ASN A 100 -4.18 2.01 -0.81
CA ASN A 100 -3.83 2.99 -1.83
C ASN A 100 -3.32 4.30 -1.20
N VAL A 101 -4.01 4.81 -0.19
CA VAL A 101 -3.59 6.03 0.53
C VAL A 101 -2.21 5.84 1.17
N PHE A 102 -1.95 4.68 1.78
CA PHE A 102 -0.64 4.35 2.33
C PHE A 102 0.44 4.30 1.27
N LEU A 103 0.19 3.62 0.14
CA LEU A 103 1.15 3.51 -0.95
C LEU A 103 1.57 4.90 -1.47
N PHE A 104 0.61 5.80 -1.68
CA PHE A 104 0.92 7.18 -2.09
C PHE A 104 1.67 7.98 -1.00
N SER A 105 1.40 7.70 0.27
CA SER A 105 2.08 8.37 1.40
C SER A 105 3.54 7.93 1.51
N VAL A 106 3.83 6.65 1.28
CA VAL A 106 5.21 6.10 1.27
C VAL A 106 5.97 6.52 0.02
N ALA A 107 5.34 6.46 -1.16
CA ALA A 107 5.94 6.93 -2.42
C ALA A 107 6.29 8.43 -2.40
N GLY A 108 5.65 9.20 -1.50
CA GLY A 108 5.98 10.60 -1.25
C GLY A 108 7.19 10.83 -0.33
N TYR A 109 7.79 9.78 0.26
CA TYR A 109 8.85 9.92 1.27
C TYR A 109 10.27 9.88 0.69
N GLU A 110 10.50 9.14 -0.41
CA GLU A 110 11.81 9.13 -1.09
C GLU A 110 11.83 10.07 -2.30
N GLN A 111 12.82 10.98 -2.34
CA GLN A 111 12.89 12.07 -3.31
C GLN A 111 13.01 11.57 -4.78
N ASP A 112 13.65 10.42 -4.99
CA ASP A 112 13.81 9.78 -6.31
C ASP A 112 12.52 9.03 -6.74
N GLU A 113 11.73 8.55 -5.79
CA GLU A 113 10.42 7.91 -6.05
C GLU A 113 9.33 8.93 -6.38
N GLN A 114 9.42 10.15 -5.84
CA GLN A 114 8.54 11.25 -6.22
C GLN A 114 8.63 11.58 -7.72
N GLU A 115 9.82 11.53 -8.32
CA GLU A 115 10.00 11.81 -9.75
C GLU A 115 9.36 10.72 -10.62
N VAL A 116 9.59 9.45 -10.30
CA VAL A 116 8.98 8.30 -10.99
C VAL A 116 7.47 8.29 -10.81
N PHE A 117 6.98 8.60 -9.61
CA PHE A 117 5.56 8.73 -9.32
C PHE A 117 4.91 9.86 -10.13
N CYS A 118 5.56 11.03 -10.20
CA CYS A 118 5.10 12.15 -11.01
C CYS A 118 5.08 11.82 -12.50
N GLN A 119 6.10 11.11 -13.02
CA GLN A 119 6.16 10.67 -14.41
C GLN A 119 5.06 9.65 -14.74
N ASN A 120 4.86 8.65 -13.89
CA ASN A 120 3.80 7.66 -14.05
C ASN A 120 2.42 8.34 -14.04
N ARG A 121 2.20 9.28 -13.11
CA ARG A 121 0.96 10.06 -13.04
C ARG A 121 0.75 10.91 -14.31
N GLN A 122 1.81 11.54 -14.82
CA GLN A 122 1.76 12.32 -16.07
C GLN A 122 1.35 11.46 -17.27
N SER A 123 1.74 10.18 -17.31
CA SER A 123 1.37 9.28 -18.42
C SER A 123 -0.13 8.95 -18.48
N VAL A 124 -0.84 9.04 -17.33
CA VAL A 124 -2.27 8.73 -17.21
C VAL A 124 -3.14 10.00 -17.15
N LEU A 125 -2.54 11.15 -16.86
CA LEU A 125 -3.25 12.43 -16.86
C LEU A 125 -3.34 13.01 -18.28
N PRO A 126 -4.49 13.56 -18.69
CA PRO A 126 -4.60 14.26 -19.97
C PRO A 126 -3.60 15.42 -20.00
N ALA A 127 -2.92 15.60 -21.14
CA ALA A 127 -1.76 16.46 -21.36
C ALA A 127 -1.89 17.94 -20.91
N ASN A 128 -3.09 18.38 -20.53
CA ASN A 128 -3.43 19.76 -20.24
C ASN A 128 -3.49 20.10 -18.74
N ARG A 129 -3.13 19.17 -17.83
CA ARG A 129 -3.33 19.36 -16.37
C ARG A 129 -2.05 19.53 -15.52
N VAL A 130 -0.86 19.61 -16.12
CA VAL A 130 0.37 19.97 -15.39
C VAL A 130 0.77 21.39 -15.79
N GLN A 131 0.32 22.37 -15.01
CA GLN A 131 0.94 23.70 -15.03
C GLN A 131 1.99 23.70 -13.93
N HIS A 132 3.24 23.92 -14.33
CA HIS A 132 4.34 24.18 -13.41
C HIS A 132 3.96 25.38 -12.52
N ILE A 133 3.99 25.17 -11.21
CA ILE A 133 4.18 26.24 -10.22
C ILE A 133 5.63 26.14 -9.78
#